data_AF-A0A6A5QVT6-F1
#
_entry.id   AF-A0A6A5QVT6-F1
#
_cell.length_a   1.000
_cell.length_b   1.000
_cell.length_c   1.000
_cell.angle_alpha   90.00
_cell.angle_beta   90.00
_cell.angle_gamma   90.00
#
_symmetry.space_group_name_H-M   'P 1'
#
loop_
_entity.id
_entity.type
_entity.pdbx_description
1 polymer ?
#
loop_
_entity_poly.entity_id
_entity_poly.type
_entity_poly.pdbx_seq_one_letter_code
_entity_poly.pdbx_strand_id
1 'polypeptide(L)'
;MSRTRETPEAMDNTAVPFVTALALYPILEALVSHLRPNDLVNLTTTCQVVNNQIRMREKQVKASLLTKTLCPGTGLQARLKRHCPCRTRGWHSYCGCGGEGYNVTSKPCISCGINTCDECRIHVSYQVYVEDPGLDGHRWWAGYVLNYLFPFAIYPPKGDDGAAWHLQPDMMQSHHDQGRLHLPLYMNGIADAEPISRILDTDLGKNDITPSGRTSRPFEGVYTAVLFKSLLANRKELVCRICFDGMYGAGLSLCSCTLRKRFLDRWTCVPCHLDESKKFDQEHRATRIYSKDGPWIDKIFCRCGDQIVPVGHYEVICRWCNGHVVHVEDDNADANPENVDKQEFTNNEDDEENAGSAPVNLPPDHMAFVNNKDETLSIYVNGSRISGERIGRSIVRDHLSRKGIELPCACCDCSSVACENHHHHQHSDDESEDVNVEASVDGEDVSDHGDDGHNNLEGLDFDDDRIGFDAEMEEDEE
;
A
#
# COMPACT_ATOMS: atom_id res chain seq x y z
N MET A 1 -60.37 30.83 37.25
CA MET A 1 -60.73 29.42 36.99
C MET A 1 -59.68 28.84 36.05
N SER A 2 -58.68 28.17 36.62
CA SER A 2 -57.59 27.53 35.87
C SER A 2 -58.02 26.10 35.54
N ARG A 3 -58.18 25.79 34.24
CA ARG A 3 -58.37 24.40 33.80
C ARG A 3 -57.01 23.72 33.86
N THR A 4 -56.77 22.96 34.92
CA THR A 4 -55.72 21.94 34.96
C THR A 4 -56.05 20.91 33.88
N ARG A 5 -55.29 20.93 32.77
CA ARG A 5 -55.26 19.83 31.82
C ARG A 5 -54.61 18.65 32.54
N GLU A 6 -55.42 17.67 32.92
CA GLU A 6 -54.92 16.36 33.34
C GLU A 6 -54.14 15.78 32.15
N THR A 7 -52.85 15.54 32.37
CA THR A 7 -52.03 14.74 31.46
C THR A 7 -52.65 13.34 31.37
N PRO A 8 -52.87 12.79 30.17
CA PRO A 8 -53.44 11.46 30.03
C PRO A 8 -52.57 10.45 30.78
N GLU A 9 -53.23 9.51 31.48
CA GLU A 9 -52.55 8.38 32.12
C GLU A 9 -51.68 7.66 31.08
N ALA A 10 -50.41 7.43 31.41
CA ALA A 10 -49.50 6.71 30.52
C ALA A 10 -50.08 5.31 30.28
N MET A 11 -50.68 5.10 29.11
CA MET A 11 -51.04 3.77 28.66
C MET A 11 -49.79 2.89 28.71
N ASP A 12 -49.96 1.61 29.03
CA ASP A 12 -48.89 0.62 29.13
C ASP A 12 -48.12 0.58 27.80
N ASN A 13 -47.05 1.38 27.72
CA ASN A 13 -46.28 1.64 26.51
C ASN A 13 -45.58 0.37 25.98
N THR A 14 -45.60 -0.72 26.76
CA THR A 14 -45.14 -2.05 26.37
C THR A 14 -45.93 -2.60 25.17
N ALA A 15 -47.17 -2.15 24.95
CA ALA A 15 -48.02 -2.58 23.84
C ALA A 15 -47.74 -1.86 22.51
N VAL A 16 -46.87 -0.84 22.47
CA VAL A 16 -46.50 -0.11 21.25
C VAL A 16 -45.09 -0.52 20.82
N PRO A 17 -44.93 -1.40 19.82
CA PRO A 17 -43.63 -1.95 19.41
C PRO A 17 -42.57 -0.87 19.10
N PHE A 18 -43.00 0.29 18.59
CA PHE A 18 -42.14 1.41 18.29
C PHE A 18 -41.55 2.09 19.54
N VAL A 19 -42.32 2.23 20.62
CA VAL A 19 -41.85 2.84 21.88
C VAL A 19 -40.86 1.91 22.56
N THR A 20 -41.13 0.61 22.55
CA THR A 20 -40.19 -0.42 23.04
C THR A 20 -38.90 -0.44 22.23
N ALA A 21 -38.96 -0.34 20.90
CA ALA A 21 -37.79 -0.25 20.05
C ALA A 21 -36.96 1.01 20.34
N LEU A 22 -37.59 2.17 20.51
CA LEU A 22 -36.91 3.42 20.86
C LEU A 22 -36.23 3.37 22.24
N ALA A 23 -36.82 2.66 23.20
CA ALA A 23 -36.23 2.49 24.53
C ALA A 23 -35.05 1.50 24.54
N LEU A 24 -35.12 0.43 23.76
CA LEU A 24 -34.10 -0.63 23.72
C LEU A 24 -32.93 -0.30 22.79
N TYR A 25 -33.16 0.45 21.73
CA TYR A 25 -32.14 0.71 20.71
C TYR A 25 -30.87 1.36 21.27
N PRO A 26 -30.92 2.41 22.12
CA PRO A 26 -29.71 3.00 22.70
C PRO A 26 -28.93 2.02 23.59
N ILE A 27 -29.64 1.14 24.31
CA ILE A 27 -29.01 0.12 25.16
C ILE A 27 -28.31 -0.93 24.28
N LEU A 28 -29.00 -1.38 23.22
CA LEU A 28 -28.44 -2.33 22.27
C LEU A 28 -27.23 -1.74 21.55
N GLU A 29 -27.32 -0.49 21.09
CA GLU A 29 -26.20 0.22 20.45
C GLU A 29 -25.00 0.34 21.40
N ALA A 30 -25.23 0.72 22.65
CA ALA A 30 -24.17 0.79 23.66
C ALA A 30 -23.51 -0.57 23.90
N LEU A 31 -24.29 -1.65 24.07
CA LEU A 31 -23.76 -3.00 24.24
C LEU A 31 -22.94 -3.43 23.01
N VAL A 32 -23.49 -3.25 21.82
CA VAL A 32 -22.85 -3.65 20.55
C VAL A 32 -21.57 -2.85 20.30
N SER A 33 -21.50 -1.59 20.73
CA SER A 33 -20.29 -0.76 20.58
C SER A 33 -19.07 -1.26 21.36
N HIS A 34 -19.25 -2.23 22.25
CA HIS A 34 -18.19 -2.89 22.99
C HIS A 34 -17.93 -4.34 22.55
N LEU A 35 -18.63 -4.83 21.52
CA LEU A 35 -18.48 -6.19 21.00
C LEU A 35 -17.79 -6.16 19.63
N ARG A 36 -16.92 -7.12 19.35
CA ARG A 36 -16.46 -7.37 17.97
C ARG A 36 -17.57 -8.08 17.18
N PRO A 37 -17.55 -8.04 15.83
CA PRO A 37 -18.50 -8.76 14.99
C PRO A 37 -18.67 -10.24 15.39
N ASN A 38 -17.56 -10.93 15.66
CA ASN A 38 -17.58 -12.34 16.05
C ASN A 38 -18.25 -12.54 17.41
N ASP A 39 -18.01 -11.66 18.37
CA ASP A 39 -18.61 -11.75 19.70
C ASP A 39 -20.13 -11.52 19.61
N LEU A 40 -20.56 -10.55 18.79
CA LEU A 40 -21.99 -10.30 18.54
C LEU A 40 -22.66 -11.51 17.88
N VAL A 41 -22.04 -12.06 16.83
CA VAL A 41 -22.57 -13.26 16.16
C VAL A 41 -22.65 -14.43 17.13
N ASN A 42 -21.57 -14.72 17.86
CA ASN A 42 -21.53 -15.80 18.86
C ASN A 42 -22.58 -15.61 19.96
N LEU A 43 -22.76 -14.38 20.46
CA LEU A 43 -23.79 -14.05 21.44
C LEU A 43 -25.19 -14.34 20.90
N THR A 44 -25.47 -13.97 19.64
CA THR A 44 -26.78 -14.23 19.02
C THR A 44 -26.98 -15.71 18.70
N THR A 45 -25.94 -16.44 18.33
CA THR A 45 -26.03 -17.90 18.10
C THR A 45 -26.26 -18.67 19.40
N THR A 46 -25.62 -18.26 20.49
CA THR A 46 -25.69 -18.96 21.79
C THR A 46 -26.90 -18.57 22.63
N CYS A 47 -27.49 -17.38 22.41
CA CYS A 47 -28.64 -16.90 23.16
C CYS A 47 -29.85 -16.63 22.26
N GLN A 48 -30.81 -17.57 22.25
CA GLN A 48 -32.04 -17.47 21.45
C GLN A 48 -32.86 -16.21 21.78
N VAL A 49 -32.88 -15.78 23.05
CA VAL A 49 -33.58 -14.56 23.48
C VAL A 49 -32.97 -13.33 22.80
N VAL A 50 -31.65 -13.22 22.83
CA VAL A 50 -30.91 -12.13 22.19
C VAL A 50 -31.09 -12.19 20.67
N ASN A 51 -31.00 -13.37 20.06
CA ASN A 51 -31.24 -13.54 18.62
C ASN A 51 -32.62 -13.04 18.20
N ASN A 52 -33.67 -13.41 18.95
CA ASN A 52 -35.05 -13.04 18.64
C ASN A 52 -35.29 -11.53 18.85
N GLN A 53 -34.64 -10.92 19.84
CA GLN A 53 -34.76 -9.48 20.11
C GLN A 53 -33.98 -8.63 19.10
N ILE A 54 -32.76 -9.03 18.77
CA ILE A 54 -31.89 -8.31 17.85
C ILE A 54 -32.31 -8.54 16.39
N ARG A 55 -32.95 -9.68 16.08
CA ARG A 55 -33.33 -10.08 14.70
C ARG A 55 -32.13 -10.17 13.76
N MET A 56 -31.02 -10.75 14.21
CA MET A 56 -29.77 -10.88 13.43
C MET A 56 -29.90 -11.66 12.11
N ARG A 57 -30.98 -12.43 11.94
CA ARG A 57 -31.31 -13.10 10.67
C ARG A 57 -31.71 -12.11 9.57
N GLU A 58 -32.17 -10.92 9.94
CA GLU A 58 -32.56 -9.90 8.98
C GLU A 58 -31.34 -9.14 8.47
N LYS A 59 -31.08 -9.25 7.16
CA LYS A 59 -29.90 -8.68 6.50
C LYS A 59 -29.70 -7.19 6.83
N GLN A 60 -30.77 -6.40 6.84
CA GLN A 60 -30.71 -4.95 7.14
C GLN A 60 -30.34 -4.66 8.60
N VAL A 61 -30.90 -5.41 9.55
CA VAL A 61 -30.62 -5.23 10.97
C VAL A 61 -29.20 -5.68 11.30
N LYS A 62 -28.79 -6.85 10.77
CA LYS A 62 -27.41 -7.34 10.85
C LYS A 62 -26.42 -6.30 10.32
N ALA A 63 -26.66 -5.76 9.13
CA ALA A 63 -25.80 -4.71 8.55
C ALA A 63 -25.74 -3.47 9.46
N SER A 64 -26.89 -2.98 9.94
CA SER A 64 -26.94 -1.82 10.82
C SER A 64 -26.14 -2.03 12.11
N LEU A 65 -26.25 -3.20 12.75
CA LEU A 65 -25.55 -3.48 14.00
C LEU A 65 -24.05 -3.69 13.81
N LEU A 66 -23.65 -4.36 12.73
CA LEU A 66 -22.23 -4.56 12.41
C LEU A 66 -21.50 -3.22 12.16
N THR A 67 -22.21 -2.19 11.69
CA THR A 67 -21.65 -0.83 11.57
C THR A 67 -21.31 -0.18 12.92
N LYS A 68 -21.86 -0.71 14.02
CA LYS A 68 -21.72 -0.20 15.39
C LYS A 68 -20.75 -1.03 16.25
N THR A 69 -20.40 -2.24 15.83
CA THR A 69 -19.43 -3.10 16.52
C THR A 69 -18.04 -2.48 16.58
N LEU A 70 -17.15 -3.01 17.43
CA LEU A 70 -15.72 -2.74 17.38
C LEU A 70 -15.09 -3.24 16.08
N CYS A 71 -13.93 -2.69 15.72
CA CYS A 71 -13.17 -3.23 14.59
C CYS A 71 -12.75 -4.69 14.85
N PRO A 72 -12.90 -5.61 13.87
CA PRO A 72 -12.53 -7.01 14.06
C PRO A 72 -11.01 -7.28 14.06
N GLY A 73 -10.17 -6.29 13.73
CA GLY A 73 -8.71 -6.46 13.67
C GLY A 73 -8.18 -7.17 12.42
N THR A 74 -9.05 -7.56 11.48
CA THR A 74 -8.69 -8.37 10.30
C THR A 74 -7.67 -7.70 9.40
N GLY A 75 -7.73 -6.37 9.24
CA GLY A 75 -6.76 -5.64 8.42
C GLY A 75 -5.35 -5.64 9.01
N LEU A 76 -5.22 -5.43 10.32
CA LEU A 76 -3.95 -5.54 11.02
C LEU A 76 -3.39 -6.97 10.93
N GLN A 77 -4.22 -7.98 11.17
CA GLN A 77 -3.82 -9.39 11.05
C GLN A 77 -3.33 -9.75 9.63
N ALA A 78 -4.05 -9.28 8.59
CA ALA A 78 -3.65 -9.50 7.21
C ALA A 78 -2.26 -8.90 6.91
N ARG A 79 -1.98 -7.69 7.44
CA ARG A 79 -0.64 -7.08 7.32
C ARG A 79 0.42 -7.84 8.10
N LEU A 80 0.16 -8.21 9.35
CA LEU A 80 1.12 -8.97 10.16
C LEU A 80 1.47 -10.32 9.53
N LYS A 81 0.52 -10.98 8.87
CA LYS A 81 0.77 -12.20 8.08
C LYS A 81 1.67 -11.93 6.86
N ARG A 82 1.46 -10.80 6.19
CA ARG A 82 2.14 -10.46 4.93
C ARG A 82 3.52 -9.83 5.13
N HIS A 83 3.73 -9.16 6.25
CA HIS A 83 4.90 -8.33 6.49
C HIS A 83 5.85 -9.02 7.47
N CYS A 84 6.98 -9.52 6.96
CA CYS A 84 7.99 -10.16 7.81
C CYS A 84 8.66 -9.12 8.73
N PRO A 85 8.64 -9.32 10.07
CA PRO A 85 9.39 -8.48 11.02
C PRO A 85 10.91 -8.47 10.76
N CYS A 86 11.43 -9.51 10.09
CA CYS A 86 12.83 -9.60 9.69
C CYS A 86 13.28 -8.47 8.75
N ARG A 87 12.36 -7.82 8.04
CA ARG A 87 12.67 -6.71 7.11
C ARG A 87 12.73 -5.35 7.80
N THR A 88 12.34 -5.29 9.07
CA THR A 88 12.30 -4.08 9.90
C THR A 88 13.09 -4.31 11.20
N ARG A 89 14.25 -4.98 11.11
CA ARG A 89 15.18 -5.17 12.23
C ARG A 89 15.67 -3.83 12.79
N GLY A 90 15.62 -3.67 14.11
CA GLY A 90 15.97 -2.43 14.81
C GLY A 90 14.80 -1.44 14.96
N TRP A 91 13.65 -1.71 14.35
CA TRP A 91 12.51 -0.80 14.38
C TRP A 91 11.50 -1.18 15.47
N HIS A 92 10.97 -0.17 16.13
CA HIS A 92 9.83 -0.30 17.03
C HIS A 92 8.52 -0.15 16.25
N SER A 93 7.61 -1.12 16.39
CA SER A 93 6.26 -1.01 15.85
C SER A 93 5.32 -0.36 16.87
N TYR A 94 4.47 0.56 16.42
CA TYR A 94 3.49 1.26 17.28
C TYR A 94 2.06 1.20 16.72
N CYS A 95 1.73 0.16 15.94
CA CYS A 95 0.40 -0.05 15.40
C CYS A 95 -0.50 -0.86 16.35
N GLY A 96 -1.79 -0.56 16.40
CA GLY A 96 -2.74 -1.28 17.26
C GLY A 96 -4.20 -1.11 16.85
N CYS A 97 -5.00 -2.18 16.95
CA CYS A 97 -6.37 -2.14 16.46
C CYS A 97 -7.31 -1.38 17.42
N GLY A 98 -8.21 -0.54 16.89
CA GLY A 98 -9.26 0.09 17.71
C GLY A 98 -10.14 -0.92 18.46
N GLY A 99 -10.30 -2.14 17.94
CA GLY A 99 -11.00 -3.24 18.61
C GLY A 99 -10.25 -3.88 19.78
N GLU A 100 -9.00 -3.47 20.03
CA GLU A 100 -8.16 -3.84 21.18
C GLU A 100 -8.06 -2.69 22.20
N GLY A 101 -8.85 -1.62 22.03
CA GLY A 101 -8.87 -0.46 22.93
C GLY A 101 -7.88 0.65 22.55
N TYR A 102 -7.19 0.53 21.42
CA TYR A 102 -6.38 1.64 20.90
C TYR A 102 -7.27 2.82 20.49
N ASN A 103 -6.81 4.04 20.78
CA ASN A 103 -7.53 5.26 20.45
C ASN A 103 -7.39 5.58 18.95
N VAL A 104 -8.15 4.86 18.12
CA VAL A 104 -8.11 4.98 16.66
C VAL A 104 -9.52 5.20 16.10
N THR A 105 -9.64 6.15 15.18
CA THR A 105 -10.90 6.44 14.48
C THR A 105 -11.43 5.19 13.78
N SER A 106 -12.73 4.93 13.91
CA SER A 106 -13.39 3.81 13.24
C SER A 106 -14.61 4.29 12.46
N LYS A 107 -14.81 3.73 11.26
CA LYS A 107 -16.01 3.94 10.44
C LYS A 107 -16.43 2.64 9.75
N PRO A 108 -17.71 2.53 9.34
CA PRO A 108 -18.18 1.40 8.55
C PRO A 108 -17.44 1.29 7.21
N CYS A 109 -17.03 0.06 6.85
CA CYS A 109 -16.46 -0.22 5.54
C CYS A 109 -17.49 0.08 4.45
N ILE A 110 -17.12 0.84 3.40
CA ILE A 110 -18.05 1.19 2.32
C ILE A 110 -18.56 -0.04 1.54
N SER A 111 -17.78 -1.13 1.51
CA SER A 111 -18.12 -2.35 0.77
C SER A 111 -18.95 -3.34 1.58
N CYS A 112 -18.58 -3.61 2.84
CA CYS A 112 -19.23 -4.64 3.66
C CYS A 112 -20.00 -4.11 4.88
N GLY A 113 -19.93 -2.81 5.17
CA GLY A 113 -20.60 -2.18 6.31
C GLY A 113 -19.97 -2.46 7.68
N ILE A 114 -19.04 -3.42 7.79
CA ILE A 114 -18.39 -3.75 9.07
C ILE A 114 -17.57 -2.56 9.57
N ASN A 115 -17.73 -2.20 10.84
CA ASN A 115 -16.94 -1.13 11.43
C ASN A 115 -15.44 -1.47 11.38
N THR A 116 -14.65 -0.55 10.86
CA THR A 116 -13.22 -0.75 10.58
C THR A 116 -12.45 0.44 11.12
N CYS A 117 -11.43 0.21 11.94
CA CYS A 117 -10.55 1.27 12.43
C CYS A 117 -9.56 1.73 11.35
N ASP A 118 -8.98 2.91 11.51
CA ASP A 118 -7.98 3.47 10.59
C ASP A 118 -6.80 2.49 10.41
N GLU A 119 -6.39 1.81 11.48
CA GLU A 119 -5.36 0.77 11.42
C GLU A 119 -5.78 -0.51 10.65
N CYS A 120 -7.05 -0.71 10.31
CA CYS A 120 -7.52 -1.94 9.63
C CYS A 120 -8.13 -1.70 8.24
N ARG A 121 -8.21 -0.43 7.81
CA ARG A 121 -8.58 -0.07 6.44
C ARG A 121 -7.35 -0.07 5.53
N ILE A 122 -7.59 -0.03 4.22
CA ILE A 122 -6.54 0.17 3.25
C ILE A 122 -6.02 1.61 3.30
N HIS A 123 -4.69 1.74 3.28
CA HIS A 123 -3.96 2.99 3.10
C HIS A 123 -3.01 2.88 1.91
N VAL A 124 -2.60 4.02 1.36
CA VAL A 124 -1.58 4.06 0.30
C VAL A 124 -0.20 3.90 0.92
N SER A 125 0.01 4.47 2.10
CA SER A 125 1.22 4.27 2.90
C SER A 125 0.86 4.08 4.38
N TYR A 126 1.32 2.98 4.95
CA TYR A 126 1.21 2.64 6.36
C TYR A 126 2.51 3.00 7.07
N GLN A 127 2.58 4.16 7.70
CA GLN A 127 3.69 4.46 8.61
C GLN A 127 3.41 3.82 9.98
N VAL A 128 4.19 2.81 10.36
CA VAL A 128 3.95 1.99 11.57
C VAL A 128 5.23 1.63 12.33
N TYR A 129 6.39 2.12 11.87
CA TYR A 129 7.69 1.84 12.46
C TYR A 129 8.48 3.11 12.74
N VAL A 130 9.20 3.10 13.85
CA VAL A 130 10.15 4.15 14.24
C VAL A 130 11.46 3.52 14.72
N GLU A 131 12.58 4.13 14.37
CA GLU A 131 13.91 3.81 14.90
C GLU A 131 14.43 5.06 15.61
N ASP A 132 14.57 5.01 16.94
CA ASP A 132 14.89 6.18 17.77
C ASP A 132 15.85 5.85 18.95
N PRO A 133 17.06 6.43 18.99
CA PRO A 133 17.69 7.13 17.86
C PRO A 133 17.90 6.14 16.71
N GLY A 134 17.88 6.64 15.48
CA GLY A 134 18.31 5.84 14.33
C GLY A 134 19.82 5.67 14.28
N LEU A 135 20.24 4.89 13.29
CA LEU A 135 21.61 4.42 13.17
C LEU A 135 22.67 5.50 12.97
N ASP A 136 22.29 6.61 12.39
CA ASP A 136 23.12 7.80 12.19
C ASP A 136 22.82 8.88 13.24
N GLY A 137 22.12 8.55 14.33
CA GLY A 137 21.73 9.49 15.37
C GLY A 137 20.43 10.25 15.07
N HIS A 138 19.92 10.22 13.83
CA HIS A 138 18.62 10.79 13.49
C HIS A 138 17.51 9.78 13.70
N ARG A 139 16.32 10.22 14.09
CA ARG A 139 15.15 9.34 14.14
C ARG A 139 14.70 8.99 12.72
N TRP A 140 14.38 7.72 12.49
CA TRP A 140 13.81 7.25 11.23
C TRP A 140 12.36 6.80 11.41
N TRP A 141 11.57 6.91 10.34
CA TRP A 141 10.26 6.29 10.25
C TRP A 141 10.22 5.35 9.05
N ALA A 142 9.44 4.30 9.18
CA ALA A 142 9.24 3.35 8.11
C ALA A 142 7.82 2.80 8.09
N GLY A 143 7.50 2.19 6.96
CA GLY A 143 6.17 1.76 6.68
C GLY A 143 6.07 0.90 5.45
N TYR A 144 4.85 0.53 5.08
CA TYR A 144 4.57 -0.20 3.86
C TYR A 144 3.75 0.64 2.91
N VAL A 145 3.99 0.51 1.62
CA VAL A 145 3.13 1.12 0.60
C VAL A 145 2.09 0.09 0.21
N LEU A 146 0.81 0.40 0.43
CA LEU A 146 -0.31 -0.54 0.30
C LEU A 146 0.00 -1.84 1.07
N ASN A 147 -0.27 -3.00 0.46
CA ASN A 147 0.09 -4.30 1.01
C ASN A 147 1.43 -4.82 0.43
N TYR A 148 2.34 -3.94 0.02
CA TYR A 148 3.62 -4.41 -0.54
C TYR A 148 4.52 -5.04 0.53
N LEU A 149 5.27 -6.07 0.14
CA LEU A 149 6.05 -6.89 1.07
C LEU A 149 7.27 -6.19 1.68
N PHE A 150 7.76 -5.14 1.03
CA PHE A 150 8.99 -4.47 1.47
C PHE A 150 8.66 -3.13 2.13
N PRO A 151 9.25 -2.85 3.30
CA PRO A 151 9.09 -1.57 3.96
C PRO A 151 9.87 -0.49 3.24
N PHE A 152 9.37 0.74 3.29
CA PHE A 152 9.97 1.96 2.78
C PHE A 152 10.35 2.88 3.93
N ALA A 153 11.44 3.62 3.76
CA ALA A 153 11.73 4.75 4.62
C ALA A 153 10.71 5.88 4.38
N ILE A 154 10.28 6.53 5.45
CA ILE A 154 9.35 7.65 5.42
C ILE A 154 9.96 8.77 6.27
N TYR A 155 9.94 9.98 5.75
CA TYR A 155 10.37 11.17 6.47
C TYR A 155 9.18 12.07 6.80
N PRO A 156 9.28 12.92 7.84
CA PRO A 156 8.29 13.94 8.12
C PRO A 156 8.13 14.90 6.93
N PRO A 157 6.97 15.58 6.79
CA PRO A 157 6.80 16.62 5.79
C PRO A 157 7.87 17.72 5.95
N LYS A 158 8.33 18.34 4.84
CA LYS A 158 9.28 19.46 4.93
C LYS A 158 8.61 20.69 5.54
N GLY A 159 9.27 21.35 6.48
CA GLY A 159 8.80 22.58 7.11
C GLY A 159 7.61 22.40 8.06
N ASP A 160 7.27 21.15 8.40
CA ASP A 160 6.26 20.83 9.40
C ASP A 160 6.97 20.26 10.64
N ASP A 161 7.17 21.11 11.65
CA ASP A 161 7.69 20.72 12.96
C ASP A 161 6.57 20.12 13.85
N GLY A 162 5.63 19.41 13.21
CA GLY A 162 4.52 18.77 13.89
C GLY A 162 5.05 17.90 15.03
N ALA A 163 4.83 18.34 16.27
CA ALA A 163 5.33 17.67 17.47
C ALA A 163 4.96 16.18 17.52
N ALA A 164 3.89 15.79 16.81
CA ALA A 164 3.40 14.42 16.67
C ALA A 164 4.39 13.44 16.01
N TRP A 165 5.32 13.90 15.15
CA TRP A 165 6.39 13.06 14.59
C TRP A 165 7.53 12.81 15.59
N HIS A 166 7.67 13.70 16.57
CA HIS A 166 8.75 13.71 17.54
C HIS A 166 8.35 13.17 18.94
N LEU A 167 7.11 12.71 19.10
CA LEU A 167 6.65 12.07 20.33
C LEU A 167 7.44 10.78 20.61
N GLN A 168 7.50 10.38 21.88
CA GLN A 168 8.05 9.09 22.26
C GLN A 168 7.24 7.95 21.64
N PRO A 169 7.86 6.80 21.27
CA PRO A 169 7.18 5.72 20.53
C PRO A 169 5.86 5.23 21.16
N ASP A 170 5.76 5.21 22.48
CA ASP A 170 4.56 4.82 23.24
C ASP A 170 3.41 5.84 23.18
N MET A 171 3.72 7.08 22.80
CA MET A 171 2.76 8.16 22.62
C MET A 171 2.47 8.46 21.15
N MET A 172 3.20 7.82 20.21
CA MET A 172 3.03 8.06 18.79
C MET A 172 1.71 7.47 18.29
N GLN A 173 1.07 8.23 17.39
CA GLN A 173 -0.01 7.73 16.56
C GLN A 173 0.53 7.49 15.15
N SER A 174 -0.08 6.57 14.41
CA SER A 174 0.26 6.35 13.01
C SER A 174 -0.07 7.57 12.16
N HIS A 175 0.89 8.04 11.35
CA HIS A 175 0.69 9.07 10.34
C HIS A 175 0.56 8.44 8.97
N HIS A 176 -0.38 7.48 8.84
CA HIS A 176 -0.69 6.89 7.55
C HIS A 176 -0.95 7.97 6.50
N ASP A 177 -0.48 7.74 5.29
CA ASP A 177 -0.68 8.65 4.15
C ASP A 177 -0.13 10.08 4.34
N GLN A 178 0.84 10.25 5.23
CA GLN A 178 1.54 11.51 5.50
C GLN A 178 3.05 11.37 5.40
N GLY A 179 3.74 12.51 5.28
CA GLY A 179 5.19 12.56 5.18
C GLY A 179 5.70 12.47 3.75
N ARG A 180 6.92 11.94 3.60
CA ARG A 180 7.62 11.81 2.33
C ARG A 180 8.20 10.41 2.19
N LEU A 181 7.83 9.73 1.14
CA LEU A 181 8.23 8.36 0.84
C LEU A 181 9.62 8.35 0.22
N HIS A 182 10.51 7.54 0.78
CA HIS A 182 11.86 7.34 0.25
C HIS A 182 12.01 5.94 -0.34
N LEU A 183 13.24 5.44 -0.48
CA LEU A 183 13.54 4.13 -1.03
C LEU A 183 13.06 3.01 -0.10
N PRO A 184 12.82 1.81 -0.64
CA PRO A 184 12.69 0.60 0.16
C PRO A 184 13.89 0.42 1.10
N LEU A 185 13.68 -0.05 2.34
CA LEU A 185 14.73 -0.17 3.34
C LEU A 185 15.91 -1.08 2.93
N TYR A 186 15.66 -2.03 2.03
CA TYR A 186 16.68 -2.95 1.53
C TYR A 186 17.53 -2.35 0.40
N MET A 187 17.05 -1.30 -0.25
CA MET A 187 17.69 -0.74 -1.44
C MET A 187 18.93 0.06 -1.06
N ASN A 188 20.08 -0.33 -1.61
CA ASN A 188 21.32 0.42 -1.49
C ASN A 188 21.35 1.49 -2.57
N GLY A 189 20.81 2.67 -2.26
CA GLY A 189 20.71 3.77 -3.19
C GLY A 189 20.50 5.11 -2.51
N ILE A 190 20.60 6.16 -3.30
CA ILE A 190 20.26 7.53 -2.90
C ILE A 190 19.05 8.00 -3.69
N ALA A 191 18.18 8.78 -3.08
CA ALA A 191 17.03 9.36 -3.77
C ALA A 191 16.54 10.60 -3.03
N ASP A 192 15.80 11.47 -3.71
CA ASP A 192 15.02 12.49 -3.02
C ASP A 192 13.72 11.87 -2.52
N ALA A 193 13.31 12.20 -1.30
CA ALA A 193 12.06 11.70 -0.73
C ALA A 193 10.85 12.40 -1.36
N GLU A 194 9.85 11.63 -1.77
CA GLU A 194 8.67 12.09 -2.49
C GLU A 194 7.52 12.46 -1.55
N PRO A 195 6.95 13.67 -1.63
CA PRO A 195 5.76 14.03 -0.85
C PRO A 195 4.59 13.08 -1.09
N ILE A 196 4.13 12.40 -0.03
CA ILE A 196 3.01 11.46 -0.13
C ILE A 196 1.72 12.19 -0.54
N SER A 197 1.52 13.43 -0.10
CA SER A 197 0.40 14.27 -0.56
C SER A 197 0.38 14.44 -2.08
N ARG A 198 1.52 14.72 -2.71
CA ARG A 198 1.64 14.83 -4.18
C ARG A 198 1.25 13.52 -4.86
N ILE A 199 1.77 12.40 -4.37
CA ILE A 199 1.47 11.05 -4.88
C ILE A 199 -0.04 10.77 -4.77
N LEU A 200 -0.64 11.11 -3.63
CA LEU A 200 -2.06 10.90 -3.35
C LEU A 200 -2.99 11.72 -4.24
N ASP A 201 -2.60 12.96 -4.54
CA ASP A 201 -3.43 13.95 -5.22
C ASP A 201 -3.15 14.06 -6.73
N THR A 202 -2.24 13.25 -7.27
CA THR A 202 -1.99 13.19 -8.72
C THR A 202 -3.26 12.79 -9.47
N ASP A 203 -3.66 13.59 -10.46
CA ASP A 203 -4.78 13.29 -11.35
C ASP A 203 -4.41 12.16 -12.31
N LEU A 204 -4.87 10.95 -11.98
CA LEU A 204 -4.58 9.72 -12.70
C LEU A 204 -5.34 9.61 -14.03
N GLY A 205 -6.25 10.53 -14.33
CA GLY A 205 -6.88 10.60 -15.65
C GLY A 205 -6.00 11.25 -16.71
N LYS A 206 -4.96 11.97 -16.30
CA LYS A 206 -4.10 12.77 -17.17
C LYS A 206 -2.61 12.50 -16.99
N ASN A 207 -2.21 12.10 -15.78
CA ASN A 207 -0.81 11.96 -15.42
C ASN A 207 -0.55 10.57 -14.85
N ASP A 208 0.64 10.04 -15.12
CA ASP A 208 1.20 8.93 -14.37
C ASP A 208 1.98 9.44 -13.15
N ILE A 209 2.16 8.57 -12.15
CA ILE A 209 2.99 8.91 -10.99
C ILE A 209 4.45 8.78 -11.42
N THR A 210 5.10 9.93 -11.58
CA THR A 210 6.53 10.06 -11.83
C THR A 210 7.22 10.62 -10.57
N PRO A 211 8.49 10.26 -10.33
CA PRO A 211 9.30 10.91 -9.30
C PRO A 211 9.41 12.41 -9.61
N SER A 212 9.31 13.24 -8.57
CA SER A 212 9.63 14.67 -8.64
C SER A 212 11.11 14.95 -8.37
N GLY A 213 11.78 14.01 -7.68
CA GLY A 213 13.21 14.04 -7.41
C GLY A 213 14.10 13.62 -8.57
N ARG A 214 15.40 13.54 -8.30
CA ARG A 214 16.40 13.08 -9.26
C ARG A 214 16.24 11.58 -9.55
N THR A 215 16.35 11.24 -10.84
CA THR A 215 16.24 9.86 -11.36
C THR A 215 17.45 9.44 -12.19
N SER A 216 18.34 10.37 -12.54
CA SER A 216 19.59 10.06 -13.22
C SER A 216 20.58 9.46 -12.24
N ARG A 217 21.36 8.47 -12.71
CA ARG A 217 22.43 7.87 -11.90
C ARG A 217 23.31 8.98 -11.30
N PRO A 218 23.70 8.85 -10.02
CA PRO A 218 23.51 7.70 -9.13
C PRO A 218 22.20 7.69 -8.33
N PHE A 219 21.23 8.56 -8.66
CA PHE A 219 19.94 8.64 -7.96
C PHE A 219 18.95 7.59 -8.46
N GLU A 220 18.35 6.90 -7.50
CA GLU A 220 17.42 5.79 -7.70
C GLU A 220 15.97 6.22 -7.47
N GLY A 221 15.65 7.49 -7.73
CA GLY A 221 14.32 8.08 -7.50
C GLY A 221 13.19 7.36 -8.26
N VAL A 222 13.49 6.64 -9.35
CA VAL A 222 12.49 5.83 -10.07
C VAL A 222 11.79 4.79 -9.18
N TYR A 223 12.51 4.26 -8.18
CA TYR A 223 12.00 3.21 -7.31
C TYR A 223 11.01 3.71 -6.24
N THR A 224 10.93 5.02 -5.99
CA THR A 224 9.87 5.58 -5.12
C THR A 224 8.51 5.56 -5.84
N ALA A 225 8.50 5.59 -7.18
CA ALA A 225 7.30 5.62 -8.00
C ALA A 225 6.91 4.25 -8.61
N VAL A 226 7.88 3.33 -8.79
CA VAL A 226 7.70 2.09 -9.55
C VAL A 226 6.54 1.23 -9.05
N LEU A 227 6.37 1.10 -7.74
CA LEU A 227 5.29 0.32 -7.15
C LEU A 227 3.91 0.87 -7.53
N PHE A 228 3.78 2.20 -7.51
CA PHE A 228 2.53 2.84 -7.90
C PHE A 228 2.25 2.60 -9.38
N LYS A 229 3.27 2.61 -10.24
CA LYS A 229 3.08 2.30 -11.67
C LYS A 229 2.47 0.92 -11.87
N SER A 230 2.97 -0.11 -11.17
CA SER A 230 2.39 -1.47 -11.24
C SER A 230 0.93 -1.49 -10.76
N LEU A 231 0.61 -0.85 -9.63
CA LEU A 231 -0.77 -0.74 -9.15
C LEU A 231 -1.68 -0.02 -10.17
N LEU A 232 -1.18 1.08 -10.73
CA LEU A 232 -1.91 1.92 -11.67
C LEU A 232 -2.07 1.28 -13.04
N ALA A 233 -1.21 0.33 -13.41
CA ALA A 233 -1.37 -0.43 -14.65
C ALA A 233 -2.66 -1.27 -14.61
N ASN A 234 -2.94 -1.94 -13.48
CA ASN A 234 -4.12 -2.81 -13.34
C ASN A 234 -5.46 -2.07 -13.37
N ARG A 235 -5.46 -0.73 -13.18
CA ARG A 235 -6.67 0.09 -13.31
C ARG A 235 -6.97 0.47 -14.77
N LYS A 236 -5.99 0.38 -15.67
CA LYS A 236 -6.09 0.82 -17.06
C LYS A 236 -6.61 -0.34 -17.89
N GLU A 237 -7.74 -0.13 -18.55
CA GLU A 237 -8.29 -1.09 -19.51
C GLU A 237 -8.12 -0.53 -20.92
N LEU A 238 -7.50 -1.33 -21.80
CA LEU A 238 -7.36 -0.97 -23.20
C LEU A 238 -8.63 -1.39 -23.95
N VAL A 239 -9.20 -0.48 -24.73
CA VAL A 239 -10.39 -0.74 -25.57
C VAL A 239 -10.12 -0.29 -27.01
N CYS A 240 -10.68 -1.02 -27.98
CA CYS A 240 -10.61 -0.61 -29.37
C CYS A 240 -11.45 0.65 -29.60
N ARG A 241 -11.10 1.42 -30.63
CA ARG A 241 -11.77 2.69 -30.93
C ARG A 241 -13.29 2.55 -31.13
N ILE A 242 -13.74 1.46 -31.74
CA ILE A 242 -15.18 1.20 -31.97
C ILE A 242 -15.92 1.05 -30.64
N CYS A 243 -15.39 0.24 -29.71
CA CYS A 243 -15.95 0.10 -28.37
C CYS A 243 -15.89 1.41 -27.60
N PHE A 244 -14.79 2.14 -27.71
CA PHE A 244 -14.65 3.44 -27.08
C PHE A 244 -15.69 4.44 -27.58
N ASP A 245 -15.85 4.62 -28.89
CA ASP A 245 -16.81 5.56 -29.47
C ASP A 245 -18.26 5.17 -29.12
N GLY A 246 -18.55 3.86 -29.05
CA GLY A 246 -19.84 3.36 -28.55
C GLY A 246 -20.11 3.75 -27.09
N MET A 247 -19.08 3.77 -26.24
CA MET A 247 -19.18 4.26 -24.86
C MET A 247 -19.19 5.79 -24.78
N TYR A 248 -18.40 6.48 -25.61
CA TYR A 248 -18.26 7.94 -25.63
C TYR A 248 -19.52 8.64 -26.16
N GLY A 249 -20.19 8.04 -27.15
CA GLY A 249 -21.50 8.48 -27.62
C GLY A 249 -22.57 8.50 -26.52
N ALA A 250 -22.36 7.77 -25.41
CA ALA A 250 -23.21 7.78 -24.23
C ALA A 250 -22.82 8.83 -23.18
N GLY A 251 -21.85 9.71 -23.47
CA GLY A 251 -21.42 10.80 -22.56
C GLY A 251 -20.32 10.40 -21.58
N LEU A 252 -19.33 9.62 -22.03
CA LEU A 252 -18.18 9.24 -21.21
C LEU A 252 -17.43 10.47 -20.68
N SER A 253 -17.22 10.53 -19.36
CA SER A 253 -16.45 11.61 -18.73
C SER A 253 -14.95 11.31 -18.70
N LEU A 254 -14.13 12.34 -18.60
CA LEU A 254 -12.70 12.17 -18.31
C LEU A 254 -12.53 11.56 -16.91
N CYS A 255 -11.57 10.65 -16.79
CA CYS A 255 -11.16 10.12 -15.50
C CYS A 255 -10.65 11.28 -14.62
N SER A 256 -11.07 11.29 -13.35
CA SER A 256 -10.60 12.24 -12.33
C SER A 256 -10.20 11.54 -11.04
N CYS A 257 -9.86 10.25 -11.15
CA CYS A 257 -9.41 9.45 -10.02
C CYS A 257 -8.07 9.95 -9.50
N THR A 258 -7.92 9.92 -8.19
CA THR A 258 -6.65 10.08 -7.49
C THR A 258 -6.49 8.90 -6.54
N LEU A 259 -5.27 8.64 -6.04
CA LEU A 259 -5.08 7.62 -5.02
C LEU A 259 -5.83 8.00 -3.72
N ARG A 260 -5.92 9.31 -3.39
CA ARG A 260 -6.74 9.80 -2.27
C ARG A 260 -8.20 9.40 -2.42
N LYS A 261 -8.84 9.72 -3.56
CA LYS A 261 -10.24 9.34 -3.82
C LYS A 261 -10.46 7.84 -3.75
N ARG A 262 -9.47 7.07 -4.22
CA ARG A 262 -9.59 5.61 -4.34
C ARG A 262 -9.42 4.88 -3.01
N PHE A 263 -8.51 5.33 -2.15
CA PHE A 263 -8.10 4.59 -0.95
C PHE A 263 -8.39 5.33 0.35
N LEU A 264 -8.35 6.66 0.35
CA LEU A 264 -8.51 7.49 1.56
C LEU A 264 -9.96 7.94 1.74
N ASP A 265 -10.61 8.37 0.67
CA ASP A 265 -12.01 8.82 0.75
C ASP A 265 -12.95 7.60 0.84
N ARG A 266 -12.54 6.47 0.26
CA ARG A 266 -13.20 5.17 0.44
C ARG A 266 -12.68 4.53 1.73
N TRP A 267 -13.49 4.57 2.77
CA TRP A 267 -13.21 3.83 4.00
C TRP A 267 -13.41 2.33 3.76
N THR A 268 -12.44 1.67 3.13
CA THR A 268 -12.53 0.25 2.74
C THR A 268 -11.62 -0.59 3.63
N CYS A 269 -12.14 -1.69 4.20
CA CYS A 269 -11.32 -2.62 4.96
C CYS A 269 -10.33 -3.38 4.06
N VAL A 270 -9.18 -3.78 4.60
CA VAL A 270 -8.16 -4.52 3.83
C VAL A 270 -8.73 -5.79 3.17
N PRO A 271 -9.55 -6.63 3.83
CA PRO A 271 -10.15 -7.80 3.16
C PRO A 271 -10.98 -7.45 1.91
N CYS A 272 -11.87 -6.47 2.00
CA CYS A 272 -12.66 -6.05 0.83
C CYS A 272 -11.78 -5.46 -0.27
N HIS A 273 -10.70 -4.76 0.07
CA HIS A 273 -9.74 -4.30 -0.93
C HIS A 273 -9.02 -5.48 -1.62
N LEU A 274 -8.59 -6.49 -0.86
CA LEU A 274 -7.94 -7.68 -1.41
C LEU A 274 -8.89 -8.46 -2.34
N ASP A 275 -10.15 -8.64 -1.94
CA ASP A 275 -11.16 -9.28 -2.79
C ASP A 275 -11.42 -8.46 -4.07
N GLU A 276 -11.47 -7.12 -3.96
CA GLU A 276 -11.59 -6.22 -5.12
C GLU A 276 -10.38 -6.35 -6.06
N SER A 277 -9.16 -6.40 -5.53
CA SER A 277 -7.95 -6.63 -6.32
C SER A 277 -7.94 -8.01 -7.00
N LYS A 278 -8.31 -9.08 -6.29
CA LYS A 278 -8.40 -10.44 -6.85
C LYS A 278 -9.34 -10.48 -8.07
N LYS A 279 -10.49 -9.80 -7.99
CA LYS A 279 -11.44 -9.69 -9.12
C LYS A 279 -10.81 -8.97 -10.31
N PHE A 280 -10.14 -7.85 -10.09
CA PHE A 280 -9.45 -7.13 -11.17
C PHE A 280 -8.35 -7.95 -11.81
N ASP A 281 -7.56 -8.69 -11.02
CA ASP A 281 -6.50 -9.53 -11.53
C ASP A 281 -7.06 -10.71 -12.36
N GLN A 282 -8.18 -11.30 -11.93
CA GLN A 282 -8.89 -12.34 -12.70
C GLN A 282 -9.40 -11.79 -14.04
N GLU A 283 -10.05 -10.63 -14.04
CA GLU A 283 -10.52 -9.96 -15.26
C GLU A 283 -9.35 -9.56 -16.17
N HIS A 284 -8.25 -9.09 -15.60
CA HIS A 284 -7.05 -8.73 -16.34
C HIS A 284 -6.40 -9.94 -17.02
N ARG A 285 -6.24 -11.05 -16.28
CA ARG A 285 -5.74 -12.32 -16.81
C ARG A 285 -6.65 -12.86 -17.92
N ALA A 286 -7.98 -12.69 -17.82
CA ALA A 286 -8.90 -13.10 -18.90
C ALA A 286 -8.69 -12.32 -20.20
N THR A 287 -8.17 -11.09 -20.13
CA THR A 287 -7.88 -10.24 -21.31
C THR A 287 -6.47 -10.41 -21.89
N ARG A 288 -5.60 -11.20 -21.24
CA ARG A 288 -4.23 -11.48 -21.68
C ARG A 288 -4.05 -12.96 -21.96
N ILE A 289 -3.66 -13.29 -23.19
CA ILE A 289 -3.27 -14.66 -23.55
C ILE A 289 -1.76 -14.73 -23.63
N TYR A 290 -1.16 -15.49 -22.71
CA TYR A 290 0.26 -15.83 -22.74
C TYR A 290 0.49 -16.92 -23.77
N SER A 291 1.37 -16.65 -24.74
CA SER A 291 1.82 -17.67 -25.70
C SER A 291 2.77 -18.63 -25.00
N LYS A 292 2.46 -19.94 -25.00
CA LYS A 292 3.35 -20.97 -24.44
C LYS A 292 4.61 -21.20 -25.27
N ASP A 293 4.59 -20.84 -26.56
CA ASP A 293 5.58 -21.32 -27.54
C ASP A 293 6.47 -20.20 -28.13
N GLY A 294 6.67 -19.06 -27.44
CA GLY A 294 7.50 -17.97 -27.97
C GLY A 294 7.85 -16.87 -26.96
N PRO A 295 8.65 -15.86 -27.37
CA PRO A 295 8.91 -14.69 -26.53
C PRO A 295 7.58 -14.09 -26.10
N TRP A 296 7.48 -13.70 -24.83
CA TRP A 296 6.26 -13.26 -24.15
C TRP A 296 5.56 -12.09 -24.88
N ILE A 297 4.76 -12.40 -25.90
CA ILE A 297 3.91 -11.41 -26.56
C ILE A 297 2.55 -11.49 -25.85
N ASP A 298 2.34 -10.55 -24.94
CA ASP A 298 1.03 -10.31 -24.33
C ASP A 298 0.03 -9.93 -25.43
N LYS A 299 -0.81 -10.88 -25.84
CA LYS A 299 -1.97 -10.54 -26.67
C LYS A 299 -3.04 -9.94 -25.77
N ILE A 300 -3.30 -8.64 -25.95
CA ILE A 300 -4.33 -7.91 -25.22
C ILE A 300 -5.60 -7.88 -26.06
N PHE A 301 -6.75 -8.19 -25.47
CA PHE A 301 -8.04 -8.17 -26.14
C PHE A 301 -8.94 -7.06 -25.61
N CYS A 302 -9.67 -6.41 -26.50
CA CYS A 302 -10.77 -5.51 -26.17
C CYS A 302 -11.97 -6.30 -25.63
N ARG A 303 -12.92 -5.62 -24.97
CA ARG A 303 -14.22 -6.20 -24.55
C ARG A 303 -15.04 -6.84 -25.68
N CYS A 304 -14.89 -6.37 -26.93
CA CYS A 304 -15.54 -7.00 -28.08
C CYS A 304 -14.87 -8.31 -28.52
N GLY A 305 -13.74 -8.68 -27.94
CA GLY A 305 -12.93 -9.82 -28.34
C GLY A 305 -11.89 -9.51 -29.43
N ASP A 306 -11.87 -8.28 -29.97
CA ASP A 306 -10.85 -7.88 -30.94
C ASP A 306 -9.48 -7.74 -30.27
N GLN A 307 -8.44 -8.24 -30.95
CA GLN A 307 -7.07 -8.10 -30.50
C GLN A 307 -6.61 -6.64 -30.64
N ILE A 308 -6.10 -6.07 -29.55
CA ILE A 308 -5.46 -4.76 -29.54
C ILE A 308 -3.98 -4.97 -29.87
N VAL A 309 -3.57 -4.39 -31.00
CA VAL A 309 -2.14 -4.33 -31.35
C VAL A 309 -1.50 -3.11 -30.67
N PRO A 310 -0.31 -3.25 -30.05
CA PRO A 310 0.35 -2.15 -29.33
C PRO A 310 0.62 -0.90 -30.19
N VAL A 311 0.73 -1.07 -31.52
CA VAL A 311 1.01 0.00 -32.49
C VAL A 311 -0.28 0.57 -33.10
N GLY A 312 -1.46 0.17 -32.61
CA GLY A 312 -2.77 0.59 -33.14
C GLY A 312 -3.46 1.66 -32.31
N HIS A 313 -4.54 2.22 -32.87
CA HIS A 313 -5.43 3.15 -32.16
C HIS A 313 -6.26 2.39 -31.11
N TYR A 314 -5.79 2.37 -29.87
CA TYR A 314 -6.56 1.97 -28.70
C TYR A 314 -6.80 3.17 -27.79
N GLU A 315 -7.81 3.05 -26.96
CA GLU A 315 -8.14 4.04 -25.94
C GLU A 315 -8.03 3.38 -24.56
N VAL A 316 -7.78 4.19 -23.54
CA VAL A 316 -7.62 3.70 -22.17
C VAL A 316 -8.78 4.16 -21.31
N ILE A 317 -9.44 3.23 -20.65
CA ILE A 317 -10.52 3.51 -19.70
C ILE A 317 -10.06 3.14 -18.29
N CYS A 318 -10.40 3.98 -17.32
CA CYS A 318 -10.14 3.71 -15.91
C CYS A 318 -11.19 2.75 -15.36
N ARG A 319 -10.80 1.54 -14.94
CA ARG A 319 -11.69 0.55 -14.32
C ARG A 319 -12.34 1.03 -13.01
N TRP A 320 -11.78 2.05 -12.35
CA TRP A 320 -12.33 2.55 -11.08
C TRP A 320 -13.53 3.48 -11.24
N CYS A 321 -13.59 4.27 -12.32
CA CYS A 321 -14.65 5.26 -12.54
C CYS A 321 -15.29 5.18 -13.93
N ASN A 322 -14.83 4.25 -14.78
CA ASN A 322 -15.17 4.14 -16.20
C ASN A 322 -14.88 5.41 -17.03
N GLY A 323 -14.06 6.33 -16.53
CA GLY A 323 -13.69 7.54 -17.25
C GLY A 323 -12.53 7.31 -18.23
N HIS A 324 -12.46 8.12 -19.29
CA HIS A 324 -11.36 8.11 -20.26
C HIS A 324 -10.06 8.59 -19.61
N VAL A 325 -8.99 7.83 -19.78
CA VAL A 325 -7.63 8.20 -19.37
C VAL A 325 -6.94 8.76 -20.60
N VAL A 326 -6.68 10.07 -20.56
CA VAL A 326 -5.95 10.74 -21.62
C VAL A 326 -4.47 10.55 -21.31
N HIS A 327 -3.79 9.76 -22.14
CA HIS A 327 -2.34 9.82 -22.17
C HIS A 327 -1.98 11.16 -22.78
N VAL A 328 -1.39 12.04 -21.98
CA VAL A 328 -0.61 13.14 -22.53
C VAL A 328 0.58 12.44 -23.18
N GLU A 329 0.51 12.25 -24.50
CA GLU A 329 1.69 11.85 -25.27
C GLU A 329 2.81 12.80 -24.84
N ASP A 330 3.99 12.25 -24.56
CA ASP A 330 5.20 13.02 -24.20
C ASP A 330 5.66 13.86 -25.42
N ASP A 331 4.77 14.62 -26.04
CA ASP A 331 5.06 15.70 -26.99
C ASP A 331 5.96 16.76 -26.34
N ASN A 332 6.14 16.69 -25.02
CA ASN A 332 7.14 17.42 -24.26
C ASN A 332 8.54 16.76 -24.27
N ALA A 333 8.81 15.74 -25.07
CA ALA A 333 10.19 15.32 -25.35
C ALA A 333 11.04 16.47 -25.92
N ASP A 334 10.40 17.48 -26.54
CA ASP A 334 11.03 18.73 -27.00
C ASP A 334 10.93 19.89 -25.98
N ALA A 335 10.23 19.71 -24.86
CA ALA A 335 10.28 20.67 -23.77
C ALA A 335 11.64 20.52 -23.09
N ASN A 336 12.60 21.33 -23.53
CA ASN A 336 13.98 21.35 -23.04
C ASN A 336 13.99 21.17 -21.50
N PRO A 337 14.48 20.02 -20.98
CA PRO A 337 14.44 19.70 -19.55
C PRO A 337 15.23 20.71 -18.70
N GLU A 338 15.95 21.64 -19.33
CA GLU A 338 16.63 22.76 -18.68
C GLU A 338 15.68 23.82 -18.07
N ASN A 339 14.39 23.86 -18.46
CA ASN A 339 13.44 24.89 -18.02
C ASN A 339 12.34 24.42 -17.07
N VAL A 340 12.21 23.11 -16.80
CA VAL A 340 11.44 22.68 -15.62
C VAL A 340 12.30 23.08 -14.45
N ASP A 341 11.86 24.14 -13.74
CA ASP A 341 12.54 24.78 -12.62
C ASP A 341 13.66 23.89 -12.08
N LYS A 342 14.91 24.29 -12.35
CA LYS A 342 15.98 24.01 -11.40
C LYS A 342 15.55 24.68 -10.11
N GLN A 343 14.58 24.10 -9.40
CA GLN A 343 14.62 24.09 -7.96
C GLN A 343 16.01 23.56 -7.70
N GLU A 344 16.92 24.50 -7.46
CA GLU A 344 18.21 24.20 -6.89
C GLU A 344 17.84 23.36 -5.69
N PHE A 345 18.07 22.05 -5.82
CA PHE A 345 18.05 21.14 -4.71
C PHE A 345 19.27 21.55 -3.90
N THR A 346 19.16 22.71 -3.23
CA THR A 346 20.18 23.20 -2.33
C THR A 346 20.39 22.02 -1.39
N ASN A 347 21.61 21.50 -1.42
CA ASN A 347 22.05 20.67 -0.31
C ASN A 347 21.81 21.53 0.92
N ASN A 348 21.23 20.97 1.99
CA ASN A 348 20.98 21.73 3.20
C ASN A 348 22.29 22.46 3.56
N GLU A 349 22.35 23.77 3.25
CA GLU A 349 23.59 24.56 3.30
C GLU A 349 24.05 24.68 4.76
N ASP A 350 23.10 24.46 5.68
CA ASP A 350 23.24 24.47 7.13
C ASP A 350 24.22 23.42 7.69
N ASP A 351 24.70 22.46 6.88
CA ASP A 351 25.54 21.35 7.36
C ASP A 351 27.01 21.39 6.89
N GLU A 352 27.47 22.46 6.22
CA GLU A 352 28.88 22.55 5.81
C GLU A 352 29.85 22.52 7.00
N GLU A 353 29.46 23.11 8.13
CA GLU A 353 30.29 23.12 9.34
C GLU A 353 30.51 21.70 9.91
N ASN A 354 29.54 20.80 9.74
CA ASN A 354 29.60 19.42 10.20
C ASN A 354 30.22 18.46 9.18
N ALA A 355 30.51 18.92 7.96
CA ALA A 355 31.03 18.08 6.89
C ALA A 355 32.36 17.40 7.27
N GLY A 356 32.45 16.10 7.00
CA GLY A 356 33.74 15.42 6.93
C GLY A 356 34.57 15.89 5.73
N SER A 357 35.86 15.57 5.71
CA SER A 357 36.75 15.97 4.61
C SER A 357 36.34 15.29 3.29
N ALA A 358 36.19 16.09 2.23
CA ALA A 358 35.89 15.56 0.91
C ALA A 358 37.02 14.64 0.41
N PRO A 359 36.70 13.48 -0.18
CA PRO A 359 37.68 12.58 -0.75
C PRO A 359 38.34 13.21 -1.98
N VAL A 360 39.65 12.99 -2.12
CA VAL A 360 40.42 13.49 -3.27
C VAL A 360 40.42 12.42 -4.38
N ASN A 361 40.22 12.82 -5.64
CA ASN A 361 40.28 11.95 -6.83
C ASN A 361 39.23 10.81 -6.85
N LEU A 362 37.99 11.09 -6.45
CA LEU A 362 36.90 10.12 -6.60
C LEU A 362 36.59 9.91 -8.10
N PRO A 363 36.62 8.67 -8.63
CA PRO A 363 36.23 8.43 -10.01
C PRO A 363 34.77 8.83 -10.26
N PRO A 364 34.38 9.15 -11.51
CA PRO A 364 32.99 9.40 -11.85
C PRO A 364 32.08 8.25 -11.40
N ASP A 365 30.91 8.61 -10.90
CA ASP A 365 29.82 7.75 -10.42
C ASP A 365 30.16 6.81 -9.25
N HIS A 366 31.37 6.94 -8.68
CA HIS A 366 31.72 6.21 -7.47
C HIS A 366 31.22 6.94 -6.23
N MET A 367 30.71 6.18 -5.26
CA MET A 367 30.29 6.69 -3.96
C MET A 367 31.44 6.57 -2.95
N ALA A 368 31.76 7.66 -2.26
CA ALA A 368 32.67 7.66 -1.13
C ALA A 368 31.94 8.01 0.17
N PHE A 369 32.05 7.14 1.15
CA PHE A 369 31.42 7.25 2.47
C PHE A 369 32.34 8.04 3.41
N VAL A 370 31.83 9.11 4.00
CA VAL A 370 32.58 9.99 4.89
C VAL A 370 31.76 10.20 6.17
N ASN A 371 32.41 10.04 7.32
CA ASN A 371 31.80 10.41 8.60
C ASN A 371 31.88 11.92 8.76
N ASN A 372 30.76 12.54 9.10
CA ASN A 372 30.69 13.92 9.54
C ASN A 372 31.29 14.08 10.95
N LYS A 373 31.48 15.34 11.37
CA LYS A 373 32.04 15.67 12.70
C LYS A 373 31.14 15.23 13.85
N ASP A 374 29.83 15.17 13.60
CA ASP A 374 28.79 14.69 14.51
C ASP A 374 28.53 13.18 14.39
N GLU A 375 29.42 12.45 13.70
CA GLU A 375 29.35 11.00 13.45
C GLU A 375 28.25 10.55 12.48
N THR A 376 27.46 11.47 11.92
CA THR A 376 26.47 11.17 10.87
C THR A 376 27.18 10.78 9.55
N LEU A 377 26.44 10.15 8.63
CA LEU A 377 26.98 9.72 7.33
C LEU A 377 26.78 10.78 6.25
N SER A 378 27.82 11.02 5.45
CA SER A 378 27.72 11.68 4.16
C SER A 378 28.32 10.81 3.05
N ILE A 379 27.78 10.98 1.85
CA ILE A 379 28.24 10.34 0.63
C ILE A 379 28.72 11.42 -0.32
N TYR A 380 29.92 11.27 -0.86
CA TYR A 380 30.39 12.08 -1.98
C TYR A 380 30.23 11.28 -3.26
N VAL A 381 29.66 11.91 -4.29
CA VAL A 381 29.61 11.36 -5.64
C VAL A 381 29.66 12.49 -6.65
N ASN A 382 30.49 12.35 -7.68
CA ASN A 382 30.69 13.38 -8.71
C ASN A 382 30.99 14.77 -8.12
N GLY A 383 31.78 14.82 -7.05
CA GLY A 383 32.14 16.07 -6.34
C GLY A 383 31.03 16.68 -5.49
N SER A 384 29.81 16.13 -5.53
CA SER A 384 28.68 16.58 -4.72
C SER A 384 28.59 15.80 -3.41
N ARG A 385 28.40 16.51 -2.29
CA ARG A 385 28.08 15.90 -1.00
C ARG A 385 26.59 15.64 -0.90
N ILE A 386 26.24 14.47 -0.40
CA ILE A 386 24.88 14.01 -0.14
C ILE A 386 24.83 13.59 1.32
N SER A 387 23.87 14.13 2.07
CA SER A 387 23.69 13.88 3.51
C SER A 387 22.21 13.75 3.86
N GLY A 388 21.95 13.28 5.09
CA GLY A 388 20.62 13.22 5.67
C GLY A 388 19.65 12.34 4.89
N GLU A 389 18.42 12.84 4.73
CA GLU A 389 17.26 12.10 4.21
C GLU A 389 17.43 11.49 2.80
N ARG A 390 18.44 11.94 2.05
CA ARG A 390 18.68 11.46 0.68
C ARG A 390 19.39 10.11 0.65
N ILE A 391 20.08 9.76 1.73
CA ILE A 391 20.81 8.50 1.85
C ILE A 391 19.82 7.39 2.17
N GLY A 392 19.80 6.31 1.38
CA GLY A 392 18.99 5.14 1.69
C GLY A 392 19.43 4.45 2.98
N ARG A 393 18.46 3.98 3.77
CA ARG A 393 18.72 3.30 5.06
C ARG A 393 19.65 2.08 4.94
N SER A 394 19.64 1.38 3.80
CA SER A 394 20.52 0.25 3.51
C SER A 394 22.00 0.68 3.44
N ILE A 395 22.28 1.86 2.87
CA ILE A 395 23.64 2.43 2.85
C ILE A 395 24.14 2.68 4.27
N VAL A 396 23.30 3.29 5.12
CA VAL A 396 23.66 3.56 6.52
C VAL A 396 23.98 2.25 7.26
N ARG A 397 23.16 1.21 7.04
CA ARG A 397 23.38 -0.12 7.59
C ARG A 397 24.72 -0.72 7.13
N ASP A 398 24.98 -0.70 5.83
CA ASP A 398 26.19 -1.29 5.24
C ASP A 398 27.45 -0.57 5.76
N HIS A 399 27.38 0.74 5.93
CA HIS A 399 28.46 1.54 6.51
C HIS A 399 28.76 1.15 7.96
N LEU A 400 27.73 0.99 8.79
CA LEU A 400 27.91 0.58 10.19
C LEU A 400 28.37 -0.87 10.34
N SER A 401 27.88 -1.76 9.47
CA SER A 401 28.36 -3.15 9.41
C SER A 401 29.88 -3.19 9.13
N ARG A 402 30.39 -2.35 8.23
CA ARG A 402 31.84 -2.20 7.99
C ARG A 402 32.62 -1.65 9.19
N LYS A 403 31.96 -0.98 10.13
CA LYS A 403 32.54 -0.56 11.42
C LYS A 403 32.45 -1.64 12.50
N GLY A 404 31.91 -2.83 12.18
CA GLY A 404 31.72 -3.92 13.14
C GLY A 404 30.52 -3.74 14.07
N ILE A 405 29.57 -2.88 13.71
CA ILE A 405 28.32 -2.68 14.46
C ILE A 405 27.26 -3.61 13.87
N GLU A 406 26.92 -4.67 14.61
CA GLU A 406 25.83 -5.58 14.26
C GLU A 406 24.48 -5.07 14.77
N LEU A 407 23.43 -5.20 13.96
CA LEU A 407 22.07 -4.85 14.35
C LEU A 407 21.34 -6.09 14.87
N PRO A 408 20.78 -6.06 16.10
CA PRO A 408 20.07 -7.19 16.64
C PRO A 408 18.80 -7.51 15.81
N CYS A 409 18.58 -8.79 15.54
CA CYS A 409 17.31 -9.28 14.98
C CYS A 409 16.32 -9.53 16.13
N ALA A 410 15.11 -8.97 16.04
CA ALA A 410 14.13 -9.07 17.12
C ALA A 410 13.23 -10.32 17.06
N CYS A 411 13.12 -11.01 15.92
CA CYS A 411 12.03 -11.98 15.71
C CYS A 411 12.43 -13.46 15.61
N CYS A 412 13.71 -13.80 15.45
CA CYS A 412 14.17 -15.19 15.36
C CYS A 412 15.71 -15.32 15.36
N ASP A 413 16.20 -16.45 15.91
CA ASP A 413 17.58 -17.00 15.75
C ASP A 413 17.86 -17.45 14.30
N CYS A 414 17.32 -16.73 13.31
CA CYS A 414 17.68 -16.95 11.92
C CYS A 414 19.11 -16.43 11.73
N SER A 415 20.06 -17.35 11.49
CA SER A 415 21.40 -16.98 11.02
C SER A 415 21.24 -16.05 9.82
N SER A 416 21.87 -14.88 9.90
CA SER A 416 21.65 -13.70 9.07
C SER A 416 21.61 -13.97 7.55
N VAL A 417 22.30 -15.01 7.08
CA VAL A 417 22.41 -15.42 5.68
C VAL A 417 21.15 -16.12 5.15
N ALA A 418 20.39 -16.79 6.01
CA ALA A 418 19.26 -17.62 5.61
C ALA A 418 18.02 -16.78 5.24
N CYS A 419 17.76 -15.66 5.93
CA CYS A 419 16.60 -14.80 5.63
C CYS A 419 16.76 -13.95 4.35
N GLU A 420 17.99 -13.62 3.96
CA GLU A 420 18.23 -12.86 2.73
C GLU A 420 18.13 -13.76 1.48
N ASN A 421 18.49 -15.05 1.59
CA ASN A 421 18.51 -15.98 0.47
C ASN A 421 17.33 -16.99 0.40
N HIS A 422 16.65 -17.33 1.50
CA HIS A 422 15.58 -18.36 1.45
C HIS A 422 14.29 -17.97 0.72
N HIS A 423 14.18 -16.74 0.22
CA HIS A 423 12.99 -16.33 -0.54
C HIS A 423 13.24 -16.16 -2.04
N HIS A 424 14.45 -16.48 -2.52
CA HIS A 424 14.67 -16.76 -3.96
C HIS A 424 14.44 -18.23 -4.33
N HIS A 425 14.24 -19.12 -3.36
CA HIS A 425 13.67 -20.44 -3.63
C HIS A 425 12.15 -20.32 -3.76
N GLN A 426 11.71 -19.80 -4.91
CA GLN A 426 10.49 -20.31 -5.52
C GLN A 426 10.62 -21.84 -5.57
N HIS A 427 9.58 -22.51 -5.11
CA HIS A 427 9.18 -23.86 -5.49
C HIS A 427 10.13 -24.53 -6.49
N SER A 428 11.14 -25.23 -6.00
CA SER A 428 11.63 -26.39 -6.71
C SER A 428 10.51 -27.40 -6.60
N ASP A 429 9.60 -27.37 -7.55
CA ASP A 429 8.70 -28.47 -7.79
C ASP A 429 9.54 -29.73 -7.88
N ASP A 430 9.11 -30.67 -7.07
CA ASP A 430 9.54 -32.04 -6.96
C ASP A 430 9.33 -32.72 -8.32
N GLU A 431 10.22 -32.50 -9.28
CA GLU A 431 10.32 -33.33 -10.48
C GLU A 431 11.43 -34.36 -10.27
N SER A 432 10.96 -35.53 -9.85
CA SER A 432 11.42 -36.87 -10.22
C SER A 432 12.70 -36.94 -11.06
N GLU A 433 13.67 -37.64 -10.50
CA GLU A 433 14.68 -38.40 -11.19
C GLU A 433 14.12 -39.07 -12.46
N ASP A 434 14.63 -38.69 -13.63
CA ASP A 434 15.13 -39.58 -14.68
C ASP A 434 15.37 -38.78 -15.97
N VAL A 435 16.62 -38.78 -16.48
CA VAL A 435 17.03 -39.34 -17.79
C VAL A 435 18.46 -38.89 -18.10
N ASN A 436 19.38 -39.87 -18.11
CA ASN A 436 20.68 -39.83 -18.79
C ASN A 436 20.51 -39.60 -20.30
N VAL A 437 21.19 -38.60 -20.88
CA VAL A 437 21.72 -38.68 -22.26
C VAL A 437 23.00 -37.86 -22.40
N GLU A 438 24.09 -38.55 -22.72
CA GLU A 438 25.33 -37.98 -23.25
C GLU A 438 25.12 -37.51 -24.71
N ALA A 439 25.63 -36.34 -25.09
CA ALA A 439 26.47 -36.16 -26.30
C ALA A 439 26.79 -34.68 -26.58
N SER A 440 28.09 -34.47 -26.77
CA SER A 440 28.83 -33.34 -27.36
C SER A 440 28.24 -32.69 -28.61
N VAL A 441 28.29 -31.34 -28.69
CA VAL A 441 28.55 -30.57 -29.93
C VAL A 441 29.20 -29.22 -29.59
N ASP A 442 30.32 -28.91 -30.26
CA ASP A 442 31.05 -27.65 -30.29
C ASP A 442 30.27 -26.52 -31.01
N GLY A 443 30.44 -25.26 -30.59
CA GLY A 443 30.27 -24.13 -31.51
C GLY A 443 29.79 -22.79 -30.93
N GLU A 444 30.68 -21.80 -31.00
CA GLU A 444 30.44 -20.39 -31.37
C GLU A 444 29.67 -19.45 -30.42
N ASP A 445 30.44 -18.81 -29.55
CA ASP A 445 30.68 -17.35 -29.45
C ASP A 445 29.75 -16.40 -30.24
N VAL A 446 28.64 -15.94 -29.63
CA VAL A 446 28.10 -14.55 -29.73
C VAL A 446 27.13 -14.30 -28.56
N SER A 447 27.33 -13.27 -27.74
CA SER A 447 26.25 -12.35 -27.31
C SER A 447 26.74 -11.24 -26.39
N ASP A 448 26.60 -10.01 -26.88
CA ASP A 448 26.48 -8.79 -26.09
C ASP A 448 24.98 -8.47 -26.05
N HIS A 449 24.33 -8.76 -24.92
CA HIS A 449 22.91 -8.47 -24.69
C HIS A 449 22.77 -7.68 -23.39
N GLY A 450 22.27 -6.44 -23.57
CA GLY A 450 21.84 -5.57 -22.51
C GLY A 450 20.74 -6.23 -21.68
N ASP A 451 21.01 -6.28 -20.39
CA ASP A 451 20.16 -6.82 -19.34
C ASP A 451 19.02 -5.82 -19.05
N ASP A 452 17.94 -5.92 -19.82
CA ASP A 452 16.69 -5.22 -19.53
C ASP A 452 15.98 -5.97 -18.40
N GLY A 453 16.37 -5.64 -17.16
CA GLY A 453 15.82 -6.19 -15.92
C GLY A 453 14.34 -5.87 -15.73
N HIS A 454 13.47 -6.63 -16.39
CA HIS A 454 12.05 -6.70 -16.09
C HIS A 454 11.83 -7.51 -14.80
N ASN A 455 11.82 -6.82 -13.65
CA ASN A 455 11.34 -7.39 -12.39
C ASN A 455 9.82 -7.62 -12.47
N ASN A 456 9.42 -8.76 -13.06
CA ASN A 456 8.04 -9.22 -13.03
C ASN A 456 7.66 -9.62 -11.61
N LEU A 457 6.97 -8.72 -10.93
CA LEU A 457 6.35 -8.89 -9.62
C LEU A 457 4.96 -9.58 -9.72
N GLU A 458 4.69 -10.26 -10.82
CA GLU A 458 3.45 -10.98 -11.10
C GLU A 458 3.66 -12.47 -10.80
N GLY A 459 3.34 -12.92 -9.60
CA GLY A 459 3.45 -14.35 -9.25
C GLY A 459 3.30 -14.71 -7.78
N LEU A 460 2.64 -13.87 -6.97
CA LEU A 460 2.26 -14.27 -5.61
C LEU A 460 0.86 -14.86 -5.67
N ASP A 461 0.76 -16.17 -5.92
CA ASP A 461 -0.48 -16.89 -5.71
C ASP A 461 -0.75 -16.97 -4.19
N PHE A 462 -1.94 -16.51 -3.79
CA PHE A 462 -2.34 -16.35 -2.40
C PHE A 462 -3.12 -17.58 -1.94
N ASP A 463 -2.46 -18.50 -1.25
CA ASP A 463 -3.16 -19.53 -0.49
C ASP A 463 -3.76 -18.90 0.76
N ASP A 464 -5.07 -18.65 0.69
CA ASP A 464 -5.85 -17.99 1.74
C ASP A 464 -6.60 -19.06 2.53
N ASP A 465 -6.05 -19.46 3.67
CA ASP A 465 -6.79 -20.15 4.74
C ASP A 465 -7.86 -19.18 5.26
N ARG A 466 -8.99 -19.13 4.55
CA ARG A 466 -10.17 -18.38 4.98
C ARG A 466 -10.73 -19.02 6.24
N ILE A 467 -10.87 -18.21 7.29
CA ILE A 467 -12.00 -18.38 8.22
C ILE A 467 -13.23 -18.04 7.39
N GLY A 468 -13.86 -19.06 6.80
CA GLY A 468 -15.08 -18.92 6.01
C GLY A 468 -16.16 -18.27 6.86
N PHE A 469 -16.48 -17.02 6.54
CA PHE A 469 -17.85 -16.57 6.71
C PHE A 469 -18.62 -17.17 5.55
N ASP A 470 -19.15 -18.37 5.75
CA ASP A 470 -20.08 -18.99 4.81
C ASP A 470 -21.31 -18.08 4.73
N ALA A 471 -21.29 -17.19 3.75
CA ALA A 471 -22.50 -16.59 3.24
C ALA A 471 -23.19 -17.70 2.45
N GLU A 472 -23.98 -18.52 3.15
CA GLU A 472 -24.94 -19.41 2.52
C GLU A 472 -25.82 -18.54 1.60
N MET A 473 -25.54 -18.65 0.31
CA MET A 473 -26.40 -18.17 -0.75
C MET A 473 -27.51 -19.21 -0.81
N GLU A 474 -28.57 -19.00 -0.02
CA GLU A 474 -29.83 -19.69 -0.25
C GLU A 474 -30.32 -19.26 -1.63
N GLU A 475 -30.25 -20.19 -2.59
CA GLU A 475 -30.96 -20.10 -3.85
C GLU A 475 -32.45 -20.16 -3.51
N ASP A 476 -33.15 -19.04 -3.68
CA ASP A 476 -34.60 -19.00 -3.63
C ASP A 476 -35.13 -19.82 -4.83
N GLU A 477 -35.56 -21.06 -4.58
CA GLU A 477 -36.40 -21.81 -5.52
C GLU A 477 -37.80 -21.16 -5.55
N GLU A 478 -38.14 -20.51 -6.67
CA GLU A 478 -39.51 -20.16 -7.07
C GLU A 478 -40.23 -21.35 -7.73
#